data_AF-A0A1V9FNT5-F1
#
_entry.id   AF-A0A1V9FNT5-F1
#
_cell.length_a   1.000
_cell.length_b   1.000
_cell.length_c   1.000
_cell.angle_alpha   90.00
_cell.angle_beta   90.00
_cell.angle_gamma   90.00
#
_symmetry.space_group_name_H-M   'P 1'
#
loop_
_entity.id
_entity.type
_entity.pdbx_description
1 polymer ?
#
loop_
_entity_poly.entity_id
_entity_poly.type
_entity_poly.pdbx_seq_one_letter_code
_entity_poly.pdbx_strand_id
1 'polypeptide(L)'
;MKSFQLILLCLVCVAKSYGQGGRIVVEITKEKHKSYTIKVIQWVNPRADSSWLPSIEKDLNRSIPANKHIKKGKYVVSARFIADKDGNICEVECENDPGFGIGADVVRALKKSGKWVSGKGYIVQPYKH
;
A
#
# COMPACT_ATOMS: atom_id res chain seq x y z
N MET A 1 6.51 -52.55 -18.56
CA MET A 1 7.63 -51.63 -18.31
C MET A 1 7.13 -50.19 -18.38
N LYS A 2 6.89 -49.61 -17.20
CA LYS A 2 7.15 -48.22 -16.79
C LYS A 2 6.79 -47.09 -17.78
N SER A 3 5.55 -46.59 -17.64
CA SER A 3 5.24 -45.19 -17.32
C SER A 3 6.18 -44.10 -17.87
N PHE A 4 5.84 -43.53 -19.03
CA PHE A 4 6.41 -42.28 -19.57
C PHE A 4 5.33 -41.23 -19.85
N GLN A 5 4.29 -41.22 -19.01
CA GLN A 5 3.33 -40.13 -18.89
C GLN A 5 3.66 -39.38 -17.60
N LEU A 6 4.64 -38.47 -17.64
CA LEU A 6 4.82 -37.32 -16.73
C LEU A 6 6.16 -36.66 -17.06
N ILE A 7 6.30 -35.37 -16.74
CA ILE A 7 7.51 -34.54 -16.91
C ILE A 7 7.60 -33.83 -18.29
N LEU A 8 6.53 -33.14 -18.68
CA LEU A 8 6.68 -31.83 -19.32
C LEU A 8 5.66 -30.85 -18.73
N LEU A 9 5.59 -30.85 -17.39
CA LEU A 9 4.74 -29.95 -16.60
C LEU A 9 5.59 -29.35 -15.47
N CYS A 10 6.66 -28.63 -15.81
CA CYS A 10 7.43 -27.86 -14.82
C CYS A 10 8.22 -26.67 -15.41
N LEU A 11 7.82 -26.14 -16.57
CA LEU A 11 8.34 -24.87 -17.10
C LEU A 11 7.31 -23.74 -17.02
N VAL A 12 6.37 -23.83 -16.07
CA VAL A 12 5.82 -22.60 -15.49
C VAL A 12 6.80 -22.16 -14.41
N CYS A 13 7.98 -21.70 -14.82
CA CYS A 13 8.80 -20.83 -13.99
C CYS A 13 8.00 -19.55 -13.81
N VAL A 14 6.97 -19.57 -12.96
CA VAL A 14 6.48 -18.37 -12.31
C VAL A 14 7.63 -17.96 -11.40
N ALA A 15 8.59 -17.24 -11.97
CA ALA A 15 9.43 -16.38 -11.18
C ALA A 15 8.49 -15.36 -10.54
N LYS A 16 7.87 -15.73 -9.40
CA LYS A 16 7.46 -14.78 -8.38
C LYS A 16 8.77 -14.19 -7.88
N SER A 17 9.32 -13.27 -8.67
CA SER A 17 10.37 -12.36 -8.26
C SER A 17 9.79 -11.63 -7.06
N TYR A 18 10.32 -11.96 -5.89
CA TYR A 18 9.85 -11.46 -4.60
C TYR A 18 9.98 -9.94 -4.61
N GLY A 19 8.86 -9.26 -4.87
CA GLY A 19 8.76 -7.82 -4.74
C GLY A 19 9.08 -7.40 -3.31
N GLN A 20 9.65 -6.22 -3.15
CA GLN A 20 9.83 -5.66 -1.81
C GLN A 20 8.51 -4.98 -1.43
N GLY A 21 7.99 -5.27 -0.25
CA GLY A 21 6.76 -4.66 0.23
C GLY A 21 6.97 -3.43 1.08
N GLY A 22 5.88 -2.88 1.55
CA GLY A 22 5.88 -1.80 2.52
C GLY A 22 4.54 -1.75 3.23
N ARG A 23 4.53 -1.05 4.36
CA ARG A 23 3.30 -0.73 5.08
C ARG A 23 3.22 0.77 5.27
N ILE A 24 2.03 1.33 5.06
CA ILE A 24 1.72 2.70 5.43
C ILE A 24 0.59 2.73 6.45
N VAL A 25 0.65 3.72 7.32
CA VAL A 25 -0.40 4.07 8.26
C VAL A 25 -0.86 5.48 7.92
N VAL A 26 -2.14 5.62 7.60
CA VAL A 26 -2.76 6.91 7.31
C VAL A 26 -3.61 7.29 8.52
N GLU A 27 -3.21 8.36 9.19
CA GLU A 27 -3.98 8.97 10.26
C GLU A 27 -4.77 10.16 9.71
N ILE A 28 -6.09 10.14 9.92
CA ILE A 28 -6.99 11.22 9.51
C ILE A 28 -7.67 11.76 10.75
N THR A 29 -7.50 13.05 11.01
CA THR A 29 -8.19 13.75 12.10
C THR A 29 -9.15 14.77 11.52
N LYS A 30 -10.44 14.66 11.85
CA LYS A 30 -11.47 15.65 11.53
C LYS A 30 -11.91 16.39 12.78
N GLU A 31 -11.54 17.67 12.88
CA GLU A 31 -11.79 18.51 14.07
C GLU A 31 -13.11 19.28 13.97
N LYS A 32 -13.37 19.95 12.84
CA LYS A 32 -14.53 20.79 12.58
C LYS A 32 -15.19 20.44 11.25
N HIS A 33 -16.30 21.10 10.93
CA HIS A 33 -16.94 20.94 9.63
C HIS A 33 -15.95 21.37 8.53
N LYS A 34 -15.47 20.38 7.75
CA LYS A 34 -14.52 20.50 6.62
C LYS A 34 -13.03 20.68 6.97
N SER A 35 -12.59 20.62 8.23
CA SER A 35 -11.14 20.60 8.55
C SER A 35 -10.63 19.17 8.71
N TYR A 36 -9.60 18.82 7.94
CA TYR A 36 -8.96 17.50 7.94
C TYR A 36 -7.45 17.65 8.08
N THR A 37 -6.86 16.85 8.96
CA THR A 37 -5.41 16.66 9.05
C THR A 37 -5.12 15.22 8.66
N ILE A 38 -4.43 15.03 7.55
CA ILE A 38 -4.04 13.71 7.05
C ILE A 38 -2.55 13.58 7.23
N LYS A 39 -2.11 12.51 7.89
CA LYS A 39 -0.70 12.17 8.04
C LYS A 39 -0.48 10.79 7.48
N VAL A 40 0.43 10.67 6.52
CA VAL A 40 0.86 9.39 5.97
C VAL A 40 2.19 9.03 6.63
N ILE A 41 2.19 7.97 7.42
CA ILE A 41 3.36 7.44 8.12
C ILE A 41 3.76 6.16 7.41
N GLN A 42 4.98 6.12 6.89
CA GLN A 42 5.54 4.91 6.28
C GLN A 42 6.23 4.08 7.36
N TRP A 43 5.85 2.82 7.50
CA TRP A 43 6.58 1.84 8.31
C TRP A 43 7.54 1.06 7.43
N VAL A 44 8.63 1.73 7.04
CA VAL A 44 9.75 1.13 6.32
C VAL A 44 11.06 1.64 6.92
N ASN A 45 12.14 0.88 6.73
CA ASN A 45 13.50 1.27 7.03
C ASN A 45 13.77 2.74 6.66
N PRO A 46 14.39 3.56 7.53
CA PRO A 46 14.70 4.97 7.28
C PRO A 46 15.58 5.23 6.04
N ARG A 47 16.15 4.19 5.41
CA ARG A 47 16.90 4.29 4.13
C ARG A 47 16.04 4.18 2.87
N ALA A 48 14.75 3.88 2.99
CA ALA A 48 13.86 3.85 1.82
C ALA A 48 13.48 5.26 1.40
N ASP A 49 13.30 5.45 0.09
CA ASP A 49 12.85 6.73 -0.43
C ASP A 49 11.41 7.02 0.05
N SER A 50 11.18 8.25 0.49
CA SER A 50 9.90 8.77 0.96
C SER A 50 9.31 9.81 0.00
N SER A 51 9.96 10.07 -1.15
CA SER A 51 9.55 11.08 -2.15
C SER A 51 8.13 10.89 -2.73
N TRP A 52 7.61 9.66 -2.65
CA TRP A 52 6.27 9.28 -3.12
C TRP A 52 5.17 9.58 -2.09
N LEU A 53 5.48 9.68 -0.79
CA LEU A 53 4.50 9.93 0.27
C LEU A 53 3.71 11.24 0.10
N PRO A 54 4.33 12.37 -0.28
CA PRO A 54 3.59 13.63 -0.51
C PRO A 54 2.55 13.50 -1.64
N SER A 55 2.78 12.63 -2.63
CA SER A 55 1.82 12.40 -3.72
C SER A 55 0.54 11.72 -3.20
N ILE A 56 0.70 10.77 -2.27
CA ILE A 56 -0.40 10.07 -1.61
C ILE A 56 -1.15 11.04 -0.71
N GLU A 57 -0.42 11.76 0.14
CA GLU A 57 -1.01 12.74 1.05
C GLU A 57 -1.83 13.79 0.28
N LYS A 58 -1.33 14.24 -0.88
CA LYS A 58 -2.04 15.17 -1.78
C LYS A 58 -3.32 14.56 -2.36
N ASP A 59 -3.29 13.31 -2.81
CA ASP A 59 -4.49 12.64 -3.37
C ASP A 59 -5.55 12.40 -2.29
N LEU A 60 -5.13 12.05 -1.08
CA LEU A 60 -6.00 11.87 0.09
C LEU A 60 -6.60 13.19 0.58
N ASN A 61 -5.80 14.26 0.64
CA ASN A 61 -6.29 15.61 0.98
C ASN A 61 -7.32 16.15 -0.01
N ARG A 62 -7.34 15.63 -1.25
CA ARG A 62 -8.36 15.97 -2.23
C ARG A 62 -9.62 15.12 -2.10
N SER A 63 -9.46 13.81 -1.88
CA SER A 63 -10.56 12.84 -1.93
C SER A 63 -11.37 12.76 -0.64
N ILE A 64 -10.69 12.71 0.52
CA ILE A 64 -11.34 12.54 1.82
C ILE A 64 -12.29 13.70 2.14
N PRO A 65 -11.92 14.99 1.94
CA PRO A 65 -12.86 16.09 2.21
C PRO A 65 -14.05 16.16 1.26
N ALA A 66 -13.94 15.59 0.05
CA ALA A 66 -15.06 15.50 -0.88
C ALA A 66 -16.16 14.56 -0.36
N ASN A 67 -15.80 13.64 0.53
CA ASN A 67 -16.73 12.73 1.15
C ASN A 67 -17.45 13.38 2.35
N LYS A 68 -18.69 13.81 2.11
CA LYS A 68 -19.51 14.55 3.07
C LYS A 68 -20.00 13.70 4.26
N HIS A 69 -19.83 12.37 4.22
CA HIS A 69 -20.40 11.44 5.20
C HIS A 69 -19.46 11.10 6.37
N ILE A 70 -18.22 11.59 6.36
CA ILE A 70 -17.23 11.30 7.42
C ILE A 70 -17.59 12.09 8.69
N LYS A 71 -17.76 11.40 9.82
CA LYS A 71 -18.05 12.03 11.12
C LYS A 71 -16.78 12.66 11.71
N LYS A 72 -16.93 13.55 12.70
CA LYS A 72 -15.77 14.07 13.45
C LYS A 72 -15.08 12.91 14.18
N GLY A 73 -13.76 12.93 14.25
CA GLY A 73 -13.01 11.87 14.91
C GLY A 73 -11.60 11.67 14.36
N LYS A 74 -10.90 10.70 14.95
CA LYS A 74 -9.61 10.20 14.47
C LYS A 74 -9.83 8.84 13.84
N TYR A 75 -9.26 8.65 12.66
CA TYR A 75 -9.34 7.42 11.88
C TYR A 75 -7.94 6.97 11.52
N VAL A 76 -7.65 5.68 11.69
CA VAL A 76 -6.35 5.09 11.36
C VAL A 76 -6.58 3.97 10.36
N VAL A 77 -5.95 4.09 9.20
CA VAL A 77 -5.98 3.09 8.13
C VAL A 77 -4.59 2.52 7.97
N SER A 78 -4.47 1.21 7.98
CA SER A 78 -3.21 0.52 7.67
C SER A 78 -3.35 -0.19 6.34
N ALA A 79 -2.39 0.02 5.46
CA ALA A 79 -2.35 -0.65 4.17
C ALA A 79 -0.96 -1.23 3.93
N ARG A 80 -0.93 -2.47 3.44
CA ARG A 80 0.29 -3.15 2.99
C ARG A 80 0.33 -3.14 1.47
N PHE A 81 1.54 -3.08 0.92
CA PHE A 81 1.73 -3.20 -0.50
C PHE A 81 2.97 -3.99 -0.88
N ILE A 82 3.02 -4.47 -2.12
CA ILE A 82 4.18 -5.09 -2.77
C ILE A 82 4.56 -4.23 -3.97
N ALA A 83 5.83 -3.91 -4.10
CA ALA A 83 6.38 -3.27 -5.27
C ALA A 83 7.25 -4.24 -6.08
N ASP A 84 7.20 -4.11 -7.41
CA ASP A 84 8.06 -4.86 -8.31
C ASP A 84 9.51 -4.33 -8.33
N LYS A 85 10.36 -4.99 -9.12
CA LYS A 85 11.78 -4.61 -9.31
C LYS A 85 11.97 -3.20 -9.91
N ASP A 86 10.96 -2.69 -10.61
CA ASP A 86 10.97 -1.40 -11.30
C ASP A 86 10.37 -0.28 -10.42
N GLY A 87 9.94 -0.64 -9.20
CA GLY A 87 9.36 0.23 -8.20
C GLY A 87 7.86 0.47 -8.37
N ASN A 88 7.17 -0.28 -9.24
CA ASN A 88 5.72 -0.13 -9.39
C ASN A 88 5.00 -0.87 -8.27
N ILE A 89 3.97 -0.25 -7.70
CA ILE A 89 3.13 -0.87 -6.68
C ILE A 89 2.11 -1.79 -7.35
N CYS A 90 2.14 -3.09 -7.04
CA CYS A 90 1.33 -4.11 -7.71
C CYS A 90 0.22 -4.66 -6.82
N GLU A 91 0.56 -5.13 -5.62
CA GLU A 91 -0.42 -5.73 -4.70
C GLU A 91 -0.64 -4.76 -3.55
N VAL A 92 -1.84 -4.20 -3.42
CA VAL A 92 -2.19 -3.30 -2.32
C VAL A 92 -3.36 -3.88 -1.57
N GLU A 93 -3.21 -4.04 -0.26
CA GLU A 93 -4.26 -4.52 0.62
C GLU A 93 -4.46 -3.56 1.79
N CYS A 94 -5.71 -3.24 2.08
CA CYS A 94 -6.10 -2.48 3.26
C CYS A 94 -6.31 -3.47 4.41
N GLU A 95 -5.47 -3.38 5.44
CA GLU A 95 -5.53 -4.27 6.60
C GLU A 95 -6.60 -3.84 7.61
N ASN A 96 -6.92 -2.55 7.65
CA ASN A 96 -7.96 -2.00 8.51
C ASN A 96 -8.70 -0.88 7.81
N ASP A 97 -10.00 -1.03 7.61
CA ASP A 97 -10.87 0.00 7.04
C ASP A 97 -11.84 0.54 8.11
N PRO A 98 -11.72 1.82 8.51
CA PRO A 98 -12.66 2.46 9.43
C PRO A 98 -14.04 2.73 8.78
N GLY A 99 -14.20 2.41 7.50
CA GLY A 99 -15.41 2.63 6.72
C GLY A 99 -15.41 3.99 6.01
N PHE A 100 -16.61 4.43 5.63
CA PHE A 100 -16.83 5.70 4.92
C PHE A 100 -16.09 5.81 3.57
N GLY A 101 -15.58 4.71 3.01
CA GLY A 101 -14.81 4.71 1.77
C GLY A 101 -13.35 5.15 1.92
N ILE A 102 -12.87 5.35 3.15
CA ILE A 102 -11.50 5.82 3.41
C ILE A 102 -10.47 4.75 3.01
N GLY A 103 -10.71 3.48 3.34
CA GLY A 103 -9.82 2.39 2.92
C GLY A 103 -9.66 2.31 1.40
N ALA A 104 -10.77 2.44 0.66
CA ALA A 104 -10.75 2.48 -0.80
C ALA A 104 -9.95 3.68 -1.35
N ASP A 105 -10.09 4.86 -0.75
CA ASP A 105 -9.30 6.04 -1.13
C ASP A 105 -7.80 5.84 -0.87
N VAL A 106 -7.42 5.19 0.23
CA VAL A 106 -6.02 4.86 0.53
C VAL A 106 -5.46 3.87 -0.49
N VAL A 107 -6.20 2.81 -0.82
CA VAL A 107 -5.79 1.84 -1.85
C VAL A 107 -5.64 2.52 -3.21
N ARG A 108 -6.57 3.42 -3.57
CA ARG A 108 -6.52 4.19 -4.81
C ARG A 108 -5.31 5.13 -4.85
N ALA A 109 -5.05 5.85 -3.76
CA ALA A 109 -3.92 6.76 -3.66
C ALA A 109 -2.59 6.01 -3.75
N LEU A 110 -2.48 4.82 -3.13
CA LEU A 110 -1.32 3.94 -3.26
C LEU A 110 -1.11 3.47 -4.71
N LYS A 111 -2.15 2.99 -5.38
CA LYS A 111 -2.05 2.54 -6.79
C LYS A 111 -1.70 3.67 -7.76
N LYS A 112 -2.12 4.89 -7.45
CA LYS A 112 -1.81 6.10 -8.23
C LYS A 112 -0.47 6.73 -7.85
N SER A 113 0.08 6.36 -6.70
CA SER A 113 1.37 6.87 -6.27
C SER A 113 2.43 6.48 -7.30
N GLY A 114 3.45 7.33 -7.42
CA GLY A 114 4.53 7.11 -8.37
C GLY A 114 5.35 5.88 -8.04
N LYS A 115 6.52 5.78 -8.67
CA LYS A 115 7.45 4.68 -8.42
C LYS A 115 7.96 4.74 -6.99
N TRP A 116 7.80 3.63 -6.28
CA TRP A 116 8.42 3.40 -4.99
C TRP A 116 9.84 2.89 -5.18
N VAL A 117 10.82 3.68 -4.73
CA VAL A 117 12.24 3.28 -4.80
C VAL A 117 12.65 2.71 -3.44
N SER A 118 12.70 1.39 -3.34
CA SER A 118 13.39 0.77 -2.22
C SER A 118 14.88 1.09 -2.29
N GLY A 119 15.48 1.53 -1.19
CA GLY A 119 16.94 1.46 -1.04
C GLY A 119 17.44 0.02 -1.27
N LYS A 120 18.65 -0.15 -1.82
CA LYS A 120 19.19 -1.47 -2.18
C LYS A 120 19.06 -2.50 -1.03
N GLY A 121 18.30 -3.57 -1.27
CA GLY A 121 18.50 -4.87 -0.63
C GLY A 121 17.70 -5.21 0.64
N TYR A 122 16.36 -5.12 0.63
CA TYR A 122 15.57 -5.80 1.68
C TYR A 122 14.29 -6.46 1.14
N ILE A 123 14.16 -7.74 1.45
CA ILE A 123 12.88 -8.47 1.45
C ILE A 123 12.10 -7.92 2.64
N VAL A 124 10.85 -7.47 2.44
CA VAL A 124 10.00 -7.19 3.60
C VAL A 124 9.80 -8.47 4.36
N GLN A 125 9.97 -8.40 5.68
CA GLN A 125 9.60 -9.52 6.53
C GLN A 125 8.12 -9.83 6.28
N PRO A 126 7.77 -11.06 5.89
CA PRO A 126 6.36 -11.44 5.83
C PRO A 126 5.79 -11.26 7.23
N TYR A 127 4.75 -10.43 7.33
CA TYR A 127 4.02 -10.24 8.57
C TYR A 127 3.44 -11.60 8.98
N LYS A 128 3.86 -12.09 10.15
CA LYS A 128 3.35 -13.34 10.73
C LYS A 128 1.94 -13.07 11.24
N HIS A 129 0.98 -13.84 10.72
CA HIS A 129 -0.39 -13.92 11.23
C HIS A 129 -0.41 -14.36 12.69
#